data_AF-A0A395TPT3-F1
#
_entry.id   AF-A0A395TPT3-F1
#
_cell.length_a   1.000
_cell.length_b   1.000
_cell.length_c   1.000
_cell.angle_alpha   90.00
_cell.angle_beta   90.00
_cell.angle_gamma   90.00
#
_symmetry.space_group_name_H-M   'P 1'
#
loop_
_entity.id
_entity.type
_entity.pdbx_description
1 polymer ?
#
loop_
_entity_poly.entity_id
_entity_poly.type
_entity_poly.pdbx_seq_one_letter_code
_entity_poly.pdbx_strand_id
1 'polypeptide(L)'
;MNVDGVGEESITDFLLWKWASIDKRFRSINVSSFTRQEESKVSGADFEMEVWLVGKGLVYPLVFQAKKFVKQYDAYVNKLNYPKNTKNQMNTLLGYASSNKRIPFYAFYSIPDNKTKAMCRRNDVFDCGVFMAHAKVIEQFADGKHGRKVSKNDLLKETANKSCNLGIERGFERLA
;
A
#
# COMPACT_ATOMS: atom_id res chain seq x y z
N MET A 1 -5.96 15.37 9.74
CA MET A 1 -7.36 15.20 10.20
C MET A 1 -8.00 14.09 9.38
N ASN A 2 -8.68 13.11 9.99
CA ASN A 2 -9.43 12.09 9.24
C ASN A 2 -10.78 12.65 8.80
N VAL A 3 -11.27 12.25 7.63
CA VAL A 3 -12.66 12.44 7.24
C VAL A 3 -13.32 11.06 7.23
N ASP A 4 -14.18 10.80 8.19
CA ASP A 4 -14.73 9.46 8.44
C ASP A 4 -15.55 8.94 7.24
N GLY A 5 -16.28 9.82 6.55
CA GLY A 5 -17.10 9.48 5.39
C GLY A 5 -16.33 9.17 4.10
N VAL A 6 -15.02 9.44 4.05
CA VAL A 6 -14.20 9.16 2.87
C VAL A 6 -13.74 7.71 2.89
N GLY A 7 -14.21 6.92 1.92
CA GLY A 7 -13.82 5.53 1.74
C GLY A 7 -12.39 5.36 1.21
N GLU A 8 -11.89 4.13 1.30
CA GLU A 8 -10.59 3.72 0.77
C GLU A 8 -10.45 4.01 -0.72
N GLU A 9 -11.45 3.62 -1.51
CA GLU A 9 -11.53 3.84 -2.96
C GLU A 9 -11.36 5.33 -3.32
N SER A 10 -12.03 6.23 -2.60
CA SER A 10 -11.93 7.67 -2.86
C SER A 10 -10.53 8.25 -2.58
N ILE A 11 -9.82 7.70 -1.59
CA ILE A 11 -8.42 8.09 -1.32
C ILE A 11 -7.53 7.57 -2.44
N THR A 12 -7.72 6.31 -2.86
CA THR A 12 -7.03 5.73 -4.02
C THR A 12 -7.23 6.59 -5.26
N ASP A 13 -8.47 6.88 -5.64
CA ASP A 13 -8.81 7.69 -6.82
C ASP A 13 -8.14 9.06 -6.80
N PHE A 14 -8.19 9.75 -5.65
CA PHE A 14 -7.52 11.03 -5.48
C PHE A 14 -6.01 10.94 -5.69
N LEU A 15 -5.36 9.92 -5.13
CA LEU A 15 -3.93 9.70 -5.29
C LEU A 15 -3.56 9.37 -6.75
N LEU A 16 -4.37 8.53 -7.43
CA LEU A 16 -4.17 8.23 -8.85
C LEU A 16 -4.24 9.50 -9.69
N TRP A 17 -5.27 10.32 -9.46
CA TRP A 17 -5.44 11.60 -10.14
C TRP A 17 -4.27 12.56 -9.88
N LYS A 18 -3.80 12.62 -8.63
CA LYS A 18 -2.62 13.43 -8.26
C LYS A 18 -1.40 12.96 -9.05
N TRP A 19 -1.03 11.67 -8.96
CA TRP A 19 0.14 11.13 -9.67
C TRP A 19 0.09 11.38 -11.18
N ALA A 20 -1.05 11.09 -11.81
CA ALA A 20 -1.26 11.38 -13.23
C ALA A 20 -1.13 12.89 -13.54
N SER A 21 -1.57 13.75 -12.62
CA SER A 21 -1.50 15.20 -12.81
C SER A 21 -0.08 15.75 -12.77
N ILE A 22 0.82 15.11 -12.01
CA ILE A 22 2.19 15.60 -11.85
C ILE A 22 3.12 14.99 -12.90
N ASP A 23 2.82 13.78 -13.38
CA ASP A 23 3.61 13.08 -14.40
C ASP A 23 3.34 13.56 -15.85
N LYS A 24 2.60 14.66 -16.04
CA LYS A 24 2.23 15.20 -17.36
C LYS A 24 3.40 15.45 -18.32
N ARG A 25 4.63 15.60 -17.81
CA ARG A 25 5.82 15.93 -18.60
C ARG A 25 6.84 14.80 -18.73
N PHE A 26 6.97 13.96 -17.71
CA PHE A 26 8.03 12.95 -17.64
C PHE A 26 7.58 11.55 -18.09
N ARG A 27 6.27 11.27 -18.06
CA ARG A 27 5.69 9.93 -18.37
C ARG A 27 6.43 8.80 -17.63
N SER A 28 6.86 9.12 -16.41
CA SER A 28 7.65 8.26 -15.54
C SER A 28 6.79 7.32 -14.71
N ILE A 29 5.47 7.52 -14.70
CA ILE A 29 4.52 6.74 -13.91
C ILE A 29 3.29 6.43 -14.78
N ASN A 30 3.02 5.14 -14.96
CA ASN A 30 1.75 4.67 -15.52
C ASN A 30 0.92 4.05 -14.39
N VAL A 31 -0.35 4.40 -14.26
CA VAL A 31 -1.22 3.92 -13.18
C VAL A 31 -2.60 3.59 -13.71
N SER A 32 -3.14 2.46 -13.27
CA SER A 32 -4.48 1.98 -13.62
C SER A 32 -5.16 1.40 -12.38
N SER A 33 -6.43 1.73 -12.19
CA SER A 33 -7.29 1.15 -11.15
C SER A 33 -7.95 -0.13 -11.65
N PHE A 34 -8.21 -1.05 -10.73
CA PHE A 34 -9.10 -2.18 -10.97
C PHE A 34 -10.51 -1.84 -10.52
N THR A 35 -11.51 -2.34 -11.24
CA THR A 35 -12.90 -2.32 -10.76
C THR A 35 -13.08 -3.32 -9.63
N ARG A 36 -14.12 -3.16 -8.80
CA ARG A 36 -14.47 -4.14 -7.73
C ARG A 36 -14.61 -5.58 -8.24
N GLN A 37 -15.07 -5.75 -9.49
CA GLN A 37 -15.21 -7.08 -10.08
C GLN A 37 -13.85 -7.70 -10.39
N GLU A 38 -12.93 -6.91 -10.93
CA GLU A 38 -11.55 -7.33 -11.23
C GLU A 38 -10.77 -7.58 -9.93
N GLU A 39 -10.90 -6.71 -8.93
CA GLU A 39 -10.29 -6.90 -7.62
C GLU A 39 -10.71 -8.25 -7.02
N SER A 40 -12.02 -8.55 -6.99
CA SER A 40 -12.51 -9.76 -6.36
C SER A 40 -12.17 -11.05 -7.13
N LYS A 41 -12.07 -11.01 -8.46
CA LYS A 41 -12.00 -12.22 -9.30
C LYS A 41 -10.64 -12.43 -9.96
N VAL A 42 -9.85 -11.38 -10.14
CA VAL A 42 -8.68 -11.39 -11.01
C VAL A 42 -7.44 -10.96 -10.26
N SER A 43 -7.43 -9.76 -9.69
CA SER A 43 -6.19 -9.12 -9.22
C SER A 43 -5.98 -9.17 -7.72
N GLY A 44 -7.05 -9.16 -6.91
CA GLY A 44 -6.94 -8.95 -5.47
C GLY A 44 -6.37 -7.58 -5.10
N ALA A 45 -6.37 -6.62 -6.03
CA ALA A 45 -5.67 -5.34 -5.95
C ALA A 45 -6.60 -4.19 -6.37
N ASP A 46 -6.45 -3.02 -5.73
CA ASP A 46 -7.18 -1.79 -6.07
C ASP A 46 -6.58 -1.09 -7.29
N PHE A 47 -5.26 -1.13 -7.44
CA PHE A 47 -4.57 -0.51 -8.57
C PHE A 47 -3.23 -1.18 -8.87
N GLU A 48 -2.74 -0.96 -10.09
CA GLU A 48 -1.38 -1.26 -10.50
C GLU A 48 -0.65 0.01 -10.92
N MET A 49 0.67 -0.02 -10.82
CA MET A 49 1.53 1.11 -11.12
C MET A 49 2.85 0.65 -11.71
N GLU A 50 3.26 1.26 -12.81
CA GLU A 50 4.59 1.11 -13.37
C GLU A 50 5.40 2.37 -13.12
N VAL A 51 6.49 2.22 -12.38
CA VAL A 51 7.43 3.32 -12.12
C VAL A 51 8.67 3.16 -12.99
N TRP A 52 8.92 4.14 -13.84
CA TRP A 52 10.05 4.21 -14.75
C TRP A 52 11.16 5.07 -14.14
N LEU A 53 12.31 4.45 -13.83
CA LEU A 53 13.47 5.20 -13.36
C LEU A 53 14.32 5.66 -14.55
N VAL A 54 14.04 6.88 -15.01
CA VAL A 54 14.80 7.55 -16.08
C VAL A 54 16.26 7.68 -15.65
N GLY A 55 17.16 6.98 -16.36
CA GLY A 55 18.60 6.92 -16.09
C GLY A 55 19.15 5.52 -15.84
N LYS A 56 18.32 4.55 -15.44
CA LYS A 56 18.74 3.14 -15.29
C LYS A 56 18.05 2.18 -16.25
N GLY A 57 17.04 2.64 -16.99
CA GLY A 57 16.22 1.78 -17.86
C GLY A 57 15.43 0.73 -17.06
N LEU A 58 15.20 0.97 -15.76
CA LEU A 58 14.49 0.06 -14.88
C LEU A 58 13.02 0.46 -14.79
N VAL A 59 12.15 -0.55 -14.92
CA VAL A 59 10.71 -0.43 -14.69
C VAL A 59 10.36 -1.29 -13.49
N TYR A 60 9.63 -0.71 -12.55
CA TYR A 60 9.06 -1.43 -11.41
C TYR A 60 7.56 -1.63 -11.64
N PRO A 61 7.13 -2.82 -12.10
CA PRO A 61 5.73 -3.17 -12.23
C PRO A 61 5.18 -3.53 -10.84
N LEU A 62 4.43 -2.62 -10.24
CA LEU A 62 3.86 -2.76 -8.89
C LEU A 62 2.36 -3.03 -8.97
N VAL A 63 1.86 -3.80 -8.02
CA VAL A 63 0.41 -4.01 -7.84
C VAL A 63 0.07 -3.83 -6.36
N PHE A 64 -1.00 -3.09 -6.08
CA PHE A 64 -1.32 -2.60 -4.76
C PHE A 64 -2.71 -2.99 -4.31
N GLN A 65 -2.80 -3.52 -3.10
CA GLN A 65 -4.02 -3.63 -2.32
C GLN A 65 -4.01 -2.50 -1.27
N ALA A 66 -4.98 -1.61 -1.31
CA ALA A 66 -5.08 -0.46 -0.43
C ALA A 66 -5.91 -0.82 0.81
N LYS A 67 -5.55 -0.29 1.98
CA LYS A 67 -6.33 -0.45 3.21
C LYS A 67 -6.36 0.84 4.05
N LYS A 68 -7.54 1.38 4.36
CA LYS A 68 -7.68 2.56 5.26
C LYS A 68 -7.72 2.12 6.73
N PHE A 69 -6.68 2.44 7.50
CA PHE A 69 -6.52 2.07 8.91
C PHE A 69 -6.18 3.28 9.79
N VAL A 70 -7.20 3.84 10.45
CA VAL A 70 -7.06 5.08 11.25
C VAL A 70 -7.15 4.82 12.75
N LYS A 71 -8.02 3.90 13.20
CA LYS A 71 -8.28 3.64 14.63
C LYS A 71 -7.06 3.02 15.30
N GLN A 72 -6.92 3.10 16.62
CA GLN A 72 -5.79 2.39 17.26
C GLN A 72 -5.94 0.87 17.19
N TYR A 73 -7.17 0.36 17.23
CA TYR A 73 -7.53 -1.04 17.13
C TYR A 73 -8.78 -1.20 16.25
N ASP A 74 -8.72 -2.11 15.28
CA ASP A 74 -9.80 -2.26 14.29
C ASP A 74 -9.84 -3.67 13.67
N ALA A 75 -9.49 -4.69 14.47
CA ALA A 75 -9.40 -6.09 14.03
C ALA A 75 -8.55 -6.27 12.75
N TYR A 76 -7.37 -5.63 12.70
CA TYR A 76 -6.52 -5.56 11.51
C TYR A 76 -6.23 -6.91 10.87
N VAL A 77 -5.90 -7.93 11.68
CA VAL A 77 -5.66 -9.29 11.19
C VAL A 77 -6.86 -9.83 10.41
N ASN A 78 -8.09 -9.63 10.90
CA ASN A 78 -9.29 -10.11 10.21
C ASN A 78 -9.51 -9.38 8.88
N LYS A 79 -9.18 -8.07 8.84
CA LYS A 79 -9.27 -7.26 7.61
C LYS A 79 -8.21 -7.66 6.58
N LEU A 80 -7.01 -8.01 7.03
CA LEU A 80 -5.94 -8.52 6.17
C LEU A 80 -6.22 -9.95 5.67
N ASN A 81 -6.88 -10.77 6.49
CA ASN A 81 -7.30 -12.13 6.11
C ASN A 81 -8.67 -12.15 5.39
N TYR A 82 -9.08 -11.04 4.78
CA TYR A 82 -10.35 -10.96 4.06
C TYR A 82 -10.41 -11.92 2.85
N PRO A 83 -11.59 -12.48 2.52
CA PRO A 83 -12.85 -12.46 3.26
C PRO A 83 -12.93 -13.54 4.34
N LYS A 84 -13.77 -13.33 5.36
CA LYS A 84 -14.10 -14.34 6.40
C LYS A 84 -12.86 -15.05 7.01
N ASN A 85 -11.75 -14.33 7.15
CA ASN A 85 -10.48 -14.86 7.68
C ASN A 85 -9.84 -15.99 6.84
N THR A 86 -10.16 -16.09 5.53
CA THR A 86 -9.61 -17.12 4.62
C THR A 86 -8.38 -16.67 3.83
N LYS A 87 -8.05 -15.37 3.88
CA LYS A 87 -6.94 -14.75 3.09
C LYS A 87 -7.13 -14.80 1.57
N ASN A 88 -8.34 -15.01 1.05
CA ASN A 88 -8.50 -15.16 -0.41
C ASN A 88 -8.02 -13.91 -1.16
N GLN A 89 -8.27 -12.70 -0.64
CA GLN A 89 -7.82 -11.47 -1.31
C GLN A 89 -6.28 -11.40 -1.38
N MET A 90 -5.59 -11.74 -0.30
CA MET A 90 -4.13 -11.85 -0.27
C MET A 90 -3.61 -12.90 -1.26
N ASN A 91 -4.23 -14.08 -1.28
CA ASN A 91 -3.83 -15.16 -2.19
C ASN A 91 -4.06 -14.77 -3.65
N THR A 92 -5.16 -14.10 -3.97
CA THR A 92 -5.43 -13.56 -5.31
C THR A 92 -4.37 -12.53 -5.70
N LEU A 93 -4.03 -11.60 -4.80
CA LEU A 93 -2.97 -10.60 -5.03
C LEU A 93 -1.62 -11.25 -5.33
N LEU A 94 -1.19 -12.19 -4.49
CA LEU A 94 0.08 -12.90 -4.66
C LEU A 94 0.09 -13.75 -5.94
N GLY A 95 -1.01 -14.43 -6.24
CA GLY A 95 -1.18 -15.24 -7.44
C GLY A 95 -1.13 -14.38 -8.71
N TYR A 96 -1.91 -13.31 -8.75
CA TYR A 96 -1.93 -12.34 -9.86
C TYR A 96 -0.54 -11.75 -10.09
N ALA A 97 0.13 -11.29 -9.02
CA ALA A 97 1.45 -10.70 -9.10
C ALA A 97 2.49 -11.71 -9.66
N SER A 98 2.45 -12.96 -9.19
CA SER A 98 3.32 -14.02 -9.69
C SER A 98 3.09 -14.33 -11.17
N SER A 99 1.82 -14.46 -11.58
CA SER A 99 1.46 -14.79 -12.97
C SER A 99 1.78 -13.65 -13.96
N ASN A 100 1.70 -12.40 -13.50
CA ASN A 100 1.91 -11.22 -14.34
C ASN A 100 3.28 -10.54 -14.12
N LYS A 101 4.20 -11.18 -13.40
CA LYS A 101 5.55 -10.66 -13.09
C LYS A 101 5.53 -9.26 -12.45
N ARG A 102 4.56 -9.00 -11.59
CA ARG A 102 4.41 -7.76 -10.83
C ARG A 102 4.87 -7.95 -9.37
N ILE A 103 5.19 -6.85 -8.71
CA ILE A 103 5.64 -6.84 -7.31
C ILE A 103 4.46 -6.42 -6.41
N PRO A 104 3.98 -7.30 -5.52
CA PRO A 104 2.77 -7.04 -4.74
C PRO A 104 3.06 -6.25 -3.46
N PHE A 105 2.28 -5.20 -3.24
CA PHE A 105 2.36 -4.34 -2.06
C PHE A 105 0.97 -4.11 -1.44
N TYR A 106 0.99 -3.79 -0.16
CA TYR A 106 -0.11 -3.10 0.51
C TYR A 106 0.19 -1.62 0.62
N ALA A 107 -0.83 -0.79 0.42
CA ALA A 107 -0.81 0.64 0.71
C ALA A 107 -1.78 0.94 1.86
N PHE A 108 -1.28 1.33 3.02
CA PHE A 108 -2.11 1.68 4.17
C PHE A 108 -2.31 3.18 4.27
N TYR A 109 -3.57 3.62 4.21
CA TYR A 109 -3.94 5.01 4.46
C TYR A 109 -4.15 5.19 5.96
N SER A 110 -3.25 5.94 6.60
CA SER A 110 -3.23 6.06 8.05
C SER A 110 -2.83 7.45 8.51
N ILE A 111 -3.09 7.74 9.78
CA ILE A 111 -2.66 8.98 10.42
C ILE A 111 -1.62 8.60 11.49
N PRO A 112 -0.36 9.03 11.33
CA PRO A 112 0.68 8.76 12.29
C PRO A 112 0.44 9.54 13.59
N ASP A 113 0.92 8.98 14.68
CA ASP A 113 0.94 9.60 16.00
C ASP A 113 2.37 9.57 16.58
N ASN A 114 2.55 10.15 17.76
CA ASN A 114 3.84 10.24 18.44
C ASN A 114 4.47 8.86 18.78
N LYS A 115 3.72 7.76 18.68
CA LYS A 115 4.20 6.39 18.89
C LYS A 115 4.35 5.62 17.58
N THR A 116 3.94 6.18 16.44
CA THR A 116 4.11 5.54 15.15
C THR A 116 5.60 5.47 14.82
N LYS A 117 6.07 4.24 14.60
CA LYS A 117 7.41 3.95 14.12
C LYS A 117 7.26 3.12 12.85
N ALA A 118 7.80 3.61 11.75
CA ALA A 118 7.95 2.82 10.53
C ALA A 118 9.34 2.17 10.51
N MET A 119 9.57 1.21 9.61
CA MET A 119 10.85 0.48 9.49
C MET A 119 12.08 1.38 9.20
N CYS A 120 11.89 2.67 8.89
CA CYS A 120 12.94 3.54 8.38
C CYS A 120 13.65 4.37 9.46
N ARG A 121 14.98 4.47 9.35
CA ARG A 121 15.88 5.07 10.37
C ARG A 121 15.68 6.56 10.63
N ARG A 122 15.04 7.31 9.72
CA ARG A 122 14.65 8.72 9.90
C ARG A 122 13.14 8.75 10.16
N ASN A 123 12.79 8.93 11.43
CA ASN A 123 11.44 8.77 12.00
C ASN A 123 10.53 9.99 11.79
N ASP A 124 10.68 10.75 10.70
CA ASP A 124 9.80 11.89 10.42
C ASP A 124 8.53 11.35 9.77
N VAL A 125 7.76 10.61 10.55
CA VAL A 125 6.50 9.99 10.13
C VAL A 125 5.36 11.00 10.18
N PHE A 126 5.55 12.17 10.81
CA PHE A 126 4.48 13.13 11.12
C PHE A 126 3.71 13.64 9.88
N ASP A 127 4.34 13.67 8.71
CA ASP A 127 3.73 14.17 7.46
C ASP A 127 3.39 13.07 6.45
N CYS A 128 3.42 11.79 6.84
CA CYS A 128 3.15 10.66 5.95
C CYS A 128 1.71 10.14 6.08
N GLY A 129 0.95 10.14 4.98
CA GLY A 129 -0.41 9.61 4.93
C GLY A 129 -0.56 8.20 4.31
N VAL A 130 0.47 7.73 3.60
CA VAL A 130 0.48 6.44 2.89
C VAL A 130 1.68 5.62 3.34
N PHE A 131 1.44 4.41 3.82
CA PHE A 131 2.46 3.49 4.29
C PHE A 131 2.48 2.24 3.43
N MET A 132 3.66 1.79 3.01
CA MET A 132 3.78 0.66 2.09
C MET A 132 4.53 -0.51 2.70
N ALA A 133 4.06 -1.72 2.41
CA ALA A 133 4.75 -2.95 2.78
C ALA A 133 4.56 -3.99 1.68
N HIS A 134 5.57 -4.83 1.46
CA HIS A 134 5.45 -5.93 0.52
C HIS A 134 4.39 -6.93 1.02
N ALA A 135 3.55 -7.47 0.12
CA ALA A 135 2.41 -8.30 0.52
C ALA A 135 2.78 -9.52 1.38
N LYS A 136 3.91 -10.18 1.08
CA LYS A 136 4.44 -11.30 1.91
C LYS A 136 4.80 -10.91 3.35
N VAL A 137 5.21 -9.66 3.61
CA VAL A 137 5.48 -9.20 4.99
C VAL A 137 4.16 -9.08 5.74
N ILE A 138 3.13 -8.53 5.07
CA ILE A 138 1.79 -8.36 5.63
C ILE A 138 1.09 -9.70 5.83
N GLU A 139 1.29 -10.67 4.94
CA GLU A 139 0.84 -12.05 5.12
C GLU A 139 1.43 -12.65 6.41
N GLN A 140 2.74 -12.57 6.61
CA GLN A 140 3.38 -13.07 7.84
C GLN A 140 2.87 -12.38 9.11
N PHE A 141 2.54 -11.09 9.03
CA PHE A 141 1.93 -10.34 10.12
C PHE A 141 0.51 -10.84 10.41
N ALA A 142 -0.31 -11.05 9.38
CA ALA A 142 -1.70 -11.48 9.49
C ALA A 142 -1.85 -12.95 9.96
N ASP A 143 -0.81 -13.77 9.81
CA ASP A 143 -0.77 -15.17 10.23
C ASP A 143 -0.66 -15.36 11.75
N GLY A 144 -0.65 -14.27 12.51
CA GLY A 144 -0.81 -14.32 13.96
C GLY A 144 0.48 -14.48 14.74
N LYS A 145 1.65 -14.32 14.10
CA LYS A 145 2.95 -14.23 14.80
C LYS A 145 2.97 -13.11 15.85
N HIS A 146 2.05 -12.14 15.80
CA HIS A 146 1.99 -10.98 16.70
C HIS A 146 0.75 -10.98 17.61
N GLY A 147 -0.01 -12.09 17.64
CA GLY A 147 -1.24 -12.23 18.41
C GLY A 147 -2.47 -11.59 17.76
N ARG A 148 -3.64 -11.72 18.41
CA ARG A 148 -4.94 -11.21 17.87
C ARG A 148 -5.19 -9.73 18.16
N LYS A 149 -4.47 -9.15 19.12
CA LYS A 149 -4.62 -7.75 19.55
C LYS A 149 -3.47 -6.91 18.99
N VAL A 150 -3.46 -6.73 17.69
CA VAL A 150 -2.49 -5.85 17.02
C VAL A 150 -3.03 -4.43 16.98
N SER A 151 -2.18 -3.46 17.32
CA SER A 151 -2.50 -2.05 17.13
C SER A 151 -2.14 -1.57 15.73
N LYS A 152 -2.67 -0.41 15.35
CA LYS A 152 -2.29 0.31 14.14
C LYS A 152 -0.78 0.49 14.07
N ASN A 153 -0.16 0.92 15.17
CA ASN A 153 1.28 1.14 15.23
C ASN A 153 2.09 -0.15 15.16
N ASP A 154 1.53 -1.31 15.51
CA ASP A 154 2.23 -2.58 15.29
C ASP A 154 2.23 -2.97 13.82
N LEU A 155 1.13 -2.73 13.10
CA LEU A 155 1.08 -2.91 11.65
C LEU A 155 2.01 -1.92 10.94
N LEU A 156 2.00 -0.64 11.32
CA LEU A 156 2.83 0.38 10.68
C LEU A 156 4.34 0.15 10.90
N LYS A 157 4.77 -0.59 11.94
CA LYS A 157 6.18 -0.99 12.10
C LYS A 157 6.66 -1.92 10.99
N GLU A 158 5.77 -2.75 10.46
CA GLU A 158 6.07 -3.65 9.34
C GLU A 158 6.11 -2.91 8.00
N THR A 159 5.65 -1.66 7.99
CA THR A 159 5.70 -0.79 6.81
C THR A 159 7.00 -0.01 6.76
N ALA A 160 7.57 0.13 5.58
CA ALA A 160 8.69 1.02 5.36
C ALA A 160 8.15 2.40 4.95
N ASN A 161 8.64 3.46 5.60
CA ASN A 161 8.53 4.82 5.10
C ASN A 161 9.70 5.05 4.12
N LYS A 162 9.45 4.84 2.82
CA LYS A 162 10.37 4.27 1.83
C LYS A 162 11.47 5.25 1.34
N SER A 163 11.99 6.17 2.16
CA SER A 163 13.34 6.69 1.94
C SER A 163 14.35 5.54 1.83
N CYS A 164 14.05 4.39 2.49
CA CYS A 164 14.98 3.30 2.69
C CYS A 164 14.83 2.09 1.76
N ASN A 165 13.71 1.89 1.07
CA ASN A 165 13.45 0.55 0.50
C ASN A 165 13.61 0.35 -1.01
N LEU A 166 13.79 1.36 -1.88
CA LEU A 166 14.12 1.06 -3.30
C LEU A 166 14.44 2.25 -4.23
N GLY A 167 14.67 3.48 -3.75
CA GLY A 167 14.81 4.63 -4.67
C GLY A 167 13.56 4.96 -5.50
N ILE A 168 12.49 4.17 -5.38
CA ILE A 168 11.14 4.40 -5.93
C ILE A 168 10.49 5.64 -5.28
N GLU A 169 10.88 5.99 -4.04
CA GLU A 169 10.24 7.09 -3.31
C GLU A 169 10.77 8.49 -3.62
N ARG A 170 12.01 8.65 -4.11
CA ARG A 170 12.47 9.98 -4.55
C ARG A 170 11.67 10.52 -5.74
N GLY A 171 11.07 9.62 -6.53
CA GLY A 171 10.06 9.96 -7.51
C GLY A 171 8.72 10.29 -6.86
N PHE A 172 8.25 9.45 -5.93
CA PHE A 172 6.91 9.58 -5.32
C PHE A 172 6.72 10.76 -4.36
N GLU A 173 7.70 11.07 -3.50
CA GLU A 173 7.66 12.20 -2.54
C GLU A 173 7.83 13.58 -3.20
N ARG A 174 8.39 13.65 -4.41
CA ARG A 174 8.42 14.91 -5.18
C ARG A 174 7.11 15.21 -5.90
N LEU A 175 6.20 14.25 -5.89
CA LEU A 175 4.94 14.29 -6.62
C LEU A 175 3.77 14.51 -5.63
N ALA A 176 3.75 13.87 -4.46
CA ALA A 176 2.75 14.16 -3.42
C ALA A 176 2.95 15.55 -2.78
#